data_AF-A0A386HSI5-F1
#
_entry.id   AF-A0A386HSI5-F1
#
_cell.length_a   1.000
_cell.length_b   1.000
_cell.length_c   1.000
_cell.angle_alpha   90.00
_cell.angle_beta   90.00
_cell.angle_gamma   90.00
#
_symmetry.space_group_name_H-M   'P 1'
#
loop_
_entity.id
_entity.type
_entity.pdbx_description
1 polymer ?
#
loop_
_entity_poly.entity_id
_entity_poly.type
_entity_poly.pdbx_seq_one_letter_code
_entity_poly.pdbx_strand_id
1 'polypeptide(L)' 'MKNQSRNNLKAHIVKIVAEKEGVTERMVYLVLNGDRENQKVFDRYMIVKEEVETAIARAVKDLVPFN' A
#
# COMPACT_ATOMS: atom_id res chain seq x y z
N MET A 1 13.57 -7.09 -16.44
CA MET A 1 12.97 -7.61 -15.19
C MET A 1 12.04 -6.57 -14.59
N LYS A 2 10.71 -6.72 -14.70
CA LYS A 2 9.75 -5.78 -14.09
C LYS A 2 9.72 -6.02 -12.56
N ASN A 3 10.38 -5.13 -11.82
CA ASN A 3 10.08 -4.69 -10.44
C ASN A 3 9.40 -5.70 -9.48
N GLN A 4 10.12 -6.76 -9.11
CA GLN A 4 9.68 -7.70 -8.08
C GLN A 4 9.48 -7.01 -6.70
N SER A 5 10.26 -5.95 -6.41
CA SER A 5 10.12 -5.17 -5.16
C SER A 5 8.82 -4.35 -5.09
N ARG A 6 8.36 -3.75 -6.21
CA ARG A 6 7.10 -2.99 -6.24
C ARG A 6 5.88 -3.89 -6.03
N ASN A 7 5.96 -5.14 -6.49
CA ASN A 7 4.89 -6.13 -6.24
C ASN A 7 4.80 -6.50 -4.75
N ASN A 8 5.94 -6.62 -4.05
CA ASN A 8 5.94 -6.96 -2.63
C ASN A 8 5.36 -5.84 -1.75
N LEU A 9 5.70 -4.58 -2.05
CA LEU A 9 5.15 -3.42 -1.33
C LEU A 9 3.63 -3.32 -1.51
N LYS A 10 3.16 -3.47 -2.75
CA LYS A 10 1.71 -3.46 -3.04
C LYS A 10 1.00 -4.58 -2.29
N ALA A 11 1.53 -5.81 -2.31
CA ALA A 11 0.95 -6.94 -1.58
C ALA A 11 0.89 -6.68 -0.07
N HIS A 12 1.93 -6.07 0.50
CA HIS A 12 1.95 -5.70 1.91
C HIS A 12 0.86 -4.66 2.27
N ILE A 13 0.73 -3.60 1.47
CA ILE A 13 -0.30 -2.57 1.66
C ILE A 13 -1.70 -3.19 1.54
N VAL A 14 -1.93 -4.04 0.53
CA VAL A 14 -3.22 -4.73 0.33
C VAL A 14 -3.59 -5.55 1.55
N LYS A 15 -2.64 -6.30 2.12
CA LYS A 15 -2.86 -7.09 3.33
C LYS A 15 -3.27 -6.21 4.53
N ILE A 16 -2.57 -5.10 4.76
CA ILE A 16 -2.91 -4.15 5.84
C ILE A 16 -4.33 -3.60 5.67
N VAL A 17 -4.69 -3.21 4.44
CA VAL A 17 -6.02 -2.65 4.15
C VAL A 17 -7.10 -3.69 4.36
N ALA A 18 -6.88 -4.93 3.91
CA ALA A 18 -7.80 -6.05 4.09
C ALA A 18 -8.08 -6.30 5.58
N GLU A 19 -7.03 -6.35 6.41
CA GLU A 19 -7.12 -6.54 7.86
C GLU A 19 -7.84 -5.37 8.55
N LYS A 20 -7.53 -4.11 8.20
CA LYS A 20 -8.14 -2.91 8.79
C LYS A 20 -9.63 -2.76 8.46
N GLU A 21 -10.02 -3.11 7.23
CA GLU A 21 -11.40 -2.92 6.75
C GLU A 21 -12.27 -4.17 6.89
N GLY A 22 -11.72 -5.29 7.37
CA GLY A 22 -12.45 -6.55 7.55
C GLY A 22 -12.89 -7.18 6.24
N VAL A 23 -12.10 -7.01 5.17
CA VAL A 23 -12.38 -7.55 3.83
C VAL A 23 -11.27 -8.50 3.39
N THR A 24 -11.50 -9.24 2.31
CA THR A 24 -10.45 -10.10 1.74
C THR A 24 -9.47 -9.29 0.88
N GLU A 25 -8.22 -9.73 0.79
CA GLU A 25 -7.23 -9.14 -0.12
C GLU A 25 -7.74 -9.11 -1.57
N ARG A 26 -8.46 -10.17 -1.98
CA ARG A 26 -9.11 -10.24 -3.29
C ARG A 26 -10.10 -9.08 -3.51
N MET A 27 -10.90 -8.75 -2.50
CA MET A 27 -11.83 -7.61 -2.59
C MET A 27 -11.05 -6.30 -2.80
N VAL A 28 -9.95 -6.10 -2.09
CA VAL A 28 -9.10 -4.91 -2.26
C VAL A 28 -8.55 -4.85 -3.69
N TYR A 29 -8.03 -5.95 -4.23
CA TYR A 29 -7.56 -6.00 -5.63
C TYR A 29 -8.67 -5.67 -6.64
N LEU A 30 -9.89 -6.19 -6.45
CA LEU A 30 -11.02 -5.89 -7.33
C LEU A 30 -11.36 -4.39 -7.29
N VAL A 31 -11.32 -3.77 -6.11
CA VAL A 31 -11.52 -2.32 -5.96
C VAL A 31 -10.43 -1.53 -6.66
N LEU A 32 -9.17 -1.92 -6.49
CA LEU A 32 -8.02 -1.24 -7.12
C LEU A 32 -7.99 -1.40 -8.65
N ASN A 33 -8.57 -2.48 -9.17
CA ASN A 33 -8.67 -2.71 -10.61
C ASN A 33 -9.91 -2.03 -11.24
N GLY A 34 -10.82 -1.46 -10.42
CA GLY A 34 -12.08 -0.89 -10.89
C GLY A 34 -13.17 -1.93 -11.17
N ASP A 35 -12.94 -3.21 -10.83
CA ASP A 35 -13.92 -4.28 -10.99
C ASP A 35 -15.06 -4.20 -9.95
N ARG A 36 -14.85 -3.46 -8.85
CA ARG A 36 -15.84 -3.19 -7.80
C ARG A 36 -15.69 -1.79 -7.24
N GLU A 37 -16.80 -1.15 -6.94
CA GLU A 37 -16.80 0.14 -6.25
C GLU A 37 -16.87 -0.06 -4.74
N ASN A 38 -15.84 0.43 -4.03
CA ASN A 38 -15.85 0.54 -2.58
C ASN A 38 -14.92 1.69 -2.18
N GLN A 39 -15.49 2.90 -2.07
CA GLN A 39 -14.73 4.11 -1.79
C GLN A 39 -13.95 4.02 -0.47
N LYS A 40 -14.55 3.40 0.56
CA LYS A 40 -13.91 3.21 1.87
C LYS A 40 -12.60 2.41 1.77
N VAL A 41 -12.62 1.30 1.03
CA VAL A 41 -11.44 0.46 0.81
C VAL A 41 -10.39 1.20 -0.01
N PHE A 42 -10.82 1.94 -1.04
CA PHE A 42 -9.93 2.73 -1.88
C PHE A 42 -9.23 3.85 -1.11
N ASP A 43 -9.98 4.64 -0.34
CA ASP A 43 -9.46 5.72 0.49
C ASP A 43 -8.47 5.16 1.53
N ARG A 44 -8.84 4.05 2.18
CA ARG A 44 -7.94 3.39 3.13
C ARG A 44 -6.64 2.96 2.46
N TYR A 45 -6.72 2.40 1.26
CA TYR A 45 -5.53 2.02 0.51
C TYR A 45 -4.62 3.21 0.21
N MET A 46 -5.19 4.36 -0.19
CA MET A 46 -4.40 5.56 -0.45
C MET A 46 -3.69 6.08 0.80
N ILE A 47 -4.39 6.10 1.94
CA ILE A 47 -3.82 6.50 3.23
C ILE A 47 -2.66 5.58 3.62
N VAL A 48 -2.87 4.26 3.60
CA VAL A 48 -1.82 3.30 4.00
C VAL A 48 -0.62 3.36 3.04
N LYS A 49 -0.87 3.54 1.74
CA LYS A 49 0.20 3.71 0.76
C LYS A 49 1.07 4.92 1.08
N GLU A 50 0.46 6.07 1.38
CA GLU A 50 1.17 7.30 1.72
C GLU A 50 1.96 7.17 3.03
N GLU A 51 1.36 6.54 4.05
CA GLU A 51 2.03 6.26 5.34
C GLU A 51 3.29 5.41 5.15
N VAL A 52 3.20 4.33 4.36
CA VAL A 52 4.33 3.43 4.12
C VAL A 52 5.42 4.10 3.27
N GLU A 53 5.06 4.82 2.21
CA GLU A 53 6.01 5.56 1.38
C GLU A 53 6.74 6.64 2.19
N THR A 54 6.03 7.36 3.06
CA THR A 54 6.60 8.37 3.96
C THR A 54 7.54 7.75 4.98
N ALA A 55 7.17 6.61 5.58
CA ALA A 55 8.03 5.90 6.53
C ALA A 55 9.34 5.45 5.89
N ILE A 56 9.29 4.92 4.65
CA ILE A 56 10.48 4.54 3.88
C ILE A 56 11.35 5.78 3.60
N ALA A 57 10.75 6.89 3.17
CA ALA A 57 11.49 8.12 2.88
C ALA A 57 12.22 8.68 4.11
N ARG A 58 11.59 8.64 5.29
CA ARG A 58 12.21 9.03 6.57
C ARG A 58 13.37 8.11 6.94
N ALA A 59 13.16 6.80 6.86
CA ALA A 59 14.21 5.82 7.15
C ALA A 59 15.44 6.01 6.25
N VAL A 60 15.24 6.29 4.96
CA VAL A 60 16.35 6.59 4.03
C VAL A 60 17.06 7.88 4.41
N LYS A 61 16.32 8.94 4.78
CA LYS A 61 16.91 10.21 5.23
C LYS A 61 17.79 10.04 6.47
N ASP A 62 17.36 9.23 7.44
CA ASP A 62 18.11 9.00 8.68
C ASP A 62 19.37 8.13 8.45
N LEU A 63 19.34 7.26 7.43
CA LEU A 63 20.46 6.39 7.04
C LEU A 63 21.54 7.10 6.20
N VAL A 64 21.18 8.16 5.48
CA VAL A 64 22.12 8.89 4.62
C VAL A 64 22.45 10.22 5.31
N PRO A 65 23.56 10.31 6.08
CA PRO A 65 24.03 11.58 6.59
C PRO A 65 24.48 12.41 5.39
N PHE A 66 23.66 13.37 4.99
CA PHE A 66 24.09 14.44 4.10
C PHE A 66 25.06 15.32 4.89
N ASN A 67 26.36 14.98 4.83
CA ASN A 67 27.46 15.92 5.09
C ASN A 67 27.74 16.72 3.83
#